data_AF-A0A362X4L7-F1
#
_entry.id   AF-A0A362X4L7-F1
#
_cell.length_a   1.000
_cell.length_b   1.000
_cell.length_c   1.000
_cell.angle_alpha   90.00
_cell.angle_beta   90.00
_cell.angle_gamma   90.00
#
_symmetry.space_group_name_H-M   'P 1'
#
loop_
_entity.id
_entity.type
_entity.pdbx_description
1 polymer ?
#
loop_
_entity_poly.entity_id
_entity_poly.type
_entity_poly.pdbx_seq_one_letter_code
_entity_poly.pdbx_strand_id
1 'polypeptide(L)'
;MSRGLKIALIIISILIVLILGGGYFALKTIGEAFGADCEISNTWTINEYEIIENKCLGWAGPHYYPLDLKKNGEYIASSGYKLDSCNFRFEPKNGQYLILNICDKEITELKSHKSEIDIEKVDSIIMVSGIDPNKRIKLNQNKTERFVKDWNKSKVSDYRDGILDSIFHPNYQYKLIVFENRKKKEFVTFNFLIADESNWTYYITNDSDKDYMNRLWNE
;
A
#
# COMPACT_ATOMS: atom_id res chain seq x y z
N MET A 1 3.29 -45.46 43.20
CA MET A 1 3.98 -45.10 41.95
C MET A 1 5.12 -46.10 41.73
N SER A 2 5.04 -46.94 40.71
CA SER A 2 6.06 -47.99 40.47
C SER A 2 7.41 -47.35 40.10
N ARG A 3 8.53 -48.00 40.45
CA ARG A 3 9.88 -47.53 40.08
C ARG A 3 10.01 -47.28 38.58
N GLY A 4 9.36 -48.10 37.74
CA GLY A 4 9.32 -47.93 36.29
C GLY A 4 8.69 -46.61 35.83
N LEU A 5 7.60 -46.17 36.47
CA LEU A 5 6.92 -44.92 36.10
C LEU A 5 7.77 -43.68 36.44
N LYS A 6 8.53 -43.73 37.54
CA LYS A 6 9.46 -42.63 37.91
C LYS A 6 10.59 -42.50 36.90
N ILE A 7 11.16 -43.62 36.45
CA ILE A 7 12.24 -43.63 35.47
C ILE A 7 11.74 -43.12 34.11
N ALA A 8 10.55 -43.55 33.67
CA ALA A 8 9.95 -43.09 32.42
C ALA A 8 9.71 -41.56 32.40
N LEU A 9 9.23 -40.99 33.50
CA LEU A 9 9.00 -39.53 33.59
C LEU A 9 10.29 -38.71 33.55
N ILE A 10 11.38 -39.22 34.16
CA ILE A 10 12.69 -38.56 34.11
C ILE A 10 13.21 -38.54 32.66
N ILE A 11 13.09 -39.65 31.94
CA ILE A 11 13.53 -39.74 30.54
C ILE A 11 12.73 -38.78 29.66
N ILE A 12 11.40 -38.73 29.82
CA ILE A 12 10.54 -37.81 29.06
C ILE A 12 10.90 -36.35 29.36
N SER A 13 11.14 -36.00 30.63
CA SER A 13 11.53 -34.65 31.02
C SER A 13 12.86 -34.23 30.38
N ILE A 14 13.86 -35.10 30.38
CA ILE A 14 15.16 -34.85 29.72
C ILE A 14 14.97 -34.68 28.21
N LEU A 15 14.14 -35.51 27.58
CA LEU A 15 13.86 -35.43 26.14
C LEU A 15 13.21 -34.09 25.77
N ILE A 16 12.25 -33.62 26.57
CA ILE A 16 11.59 -32.32 26.36
C ILE A 16 12.59 -31.18 26.49
N VAL A 17 13.46 -31.20 27.50
CA VAL A 17 14.49 -30.17 27.70
C VAL A 17 15.48 -30.15 26.52
N LEU A 18 15.87 -31.31 26.00
CA LEU A 18 16.76 -31.40 24.83
C LEU A 18 16.08 -30.90 23.54
N ILE A 19 14.79 -31.19 23.33
CA ILE A 19 14.05 -30.71 22.17
C ILE A 19 13.84 -29.19 22.24
N LEU A 20 13.45 -28.66 23.41
CA LEU A 20 13.24 -27.22 23.59
C LEU A 20 14.57 -26.46 23.53
N GLY A 21 15.62 -26.96 24.20
CA GLY A 21 16.95 -26.35 24.18
C GLY A 21 17.61 -26.42 22.80
N GLY A 22 17.54 -27.58 22.15
CA GLY A 22 18.06 -27.78 20.79
C GLY A 22 17.28 -26.98 19.75
N GLY A 23 15.95 -26.93 19.86
CA GLY A 23 15.08 -26.12 18.99
C GLY A 23 15.33 -24.63 19.14
N TYR A 24 15.50 -24.13 20.38
CA TYR A 24 15.85 -22.73 20.63
C TYR A 24 17.23 -22.38 20.07
N PHE A 25 18.23 -23.25 20.27
CA PHE A 25 19.57 -23.03 19.74
C PHE A 25 19.58 -23.06 18.21
N ALA A 26 18.91 -24.04 17.59
CA ALA A 26 18.77 -24.12 16.14
C ALA A 26 18.05 -22.88 15.59
N LEU A 27 16.95 -22.42 16.19
CA LEU A 27 16.25 -21.21 15.77
C LEU A 27 17.10 -19.95 15.92
N LYS A 28 17.92 -19.85 16.96
CA LYS A 28 18.82 -18.71 17.15
C LYS A 28 19.95 -18.70 16.12
N THR A 29 20.63 -19.83 15.91
CA THR A 29 21.75 -19.92 14.97
C THR A 29 21.29 -19.84 13.51
N ILE A 30 20.12 -20.42 13.21
CA ILE A 30 19.44 -20.24 11.91
C ILE A 30 18.98 -18.78 11.79
N GLY A 31 18.42 -18.16 12.82
CA GLY A 31 18.04 -16.74 12.79
C GLY A 31 19.21 -15.81 12.44
N GLU A 32 20.39 -16.05 13.02
CA GLU A 32 21.62 -15.31 12.74
C GLU A 32 22.20 -15.63 11.35
N ALA A 33 22.13 -16.89 10.90
CA ALA A 33 22.60 -17.30 9.56
C ALA A 33 21.65 -16.94 8.41
N PHE A 34 20.37 -16.62 8.71
CA PHE A 34 19.33 -16.34 7.73
C PHE A 34 18.90 -14.86 7.65
N GLY A 35 19.74 -13.94 8.12
CA GLY A 35 19.68 -12.52 7.75
C GLY A 35 19.07 -11.61 8.82
N ALA A 36 19.92 -10.78 9.41
CA ALA A 36 19.52 -9.58 10.15
C ALA A 36 20.56 -8.45 10.13
N ASP A 37 21.79 -8.71 9.70
CA ASP A 37 22.82 -7.68 9.61
C ASP A 37 22.63 -6.87 8.33
N CYS A 38 21.91 -5.76 8.47
CA CYS A 38 21.84 -4.69 7.50
C CYS A 38 22.97 -3.70 7.76
N GLU A 39 23.79 -3.44 6.76
CA GLU A 39 24.84 -2.42 6.85
C GLU A 39 24.39 -1.17 6.10
N ILE A 40 24.71 0.02 6.62
CA ILE A 40 24.46 1.27 5.89
C ILE A 40 25.35 1.26 4.65
N SER A 41 24.73 1.30 3.47
CA SER A 41 25.42 1.32 2.20
C SER A 41 25.61 2.73 1.66
N ASN A 42 24.59 3.58 1.82
CA ASN A 42 24.63 4.98 1.42
C ASN A 42 23.83 5.84 2.39
N THR A 43 24.19 7.12 2.44
CA THR A 43 23.44 8.14 3.17
C THR A 43 23.45 9.43 2.36
N TRP A 44 22.28 10.00 2.13
CA TRP A 44 22.12 11.29 1.48
C TRP A 44 21.42 12.27 2.41
N THR A 45 21.86 13.53 2.40
CA THR A 45 21.30 14.57 3.25
C THR A 45 20.78 15.71 2.39
N ILE A 46 19.52 16.12 2.64
CA ILE A 46 18.88 17.29 2.01
C ILE A 46 18.21 18.09 3.13
N ASN A 47 18.73 19.29 3.41
CA ASN A 47 18.25 20.14 4.50
C ASN A 47 18.19 19.38 5.83
N GLU A 48 17.01 19.28 6.44
CA GLU A 48 16.80 18.57 7.69
C GLU A 48 16.52 17.06 7.53
N TYR A 49 16.54 16.54 6.30
CA TYR A 49 16.23 15.15 5.99
C TYR A 49 17.49 14.33 5.70
N GLU A 50 17.47 13.08 6.14
CA GLU A 50 18.52 12.10 5.90
C GLU A 50 17.89 10.82 5.33
N ILE A 51 18.31 10.45 4.12
CA ILE A 51 17.92 9.23 3.42
C ILE A 51 19.01 8.20 3.66
N ILE A 52 18.65 7.04 4.22
CA ILE A 52 19.60 5.98 4.56
C ILE A 52 19.25 4.74 3.73
N GLU A 53 20.17 4.28 2.88
CA GLU A 53 20.05 3.03 2.16
C GLU A 53 20.84 1.96 2.90
N ASN A 54 20.14 0.99 3.46
CA ASN A 54 20.78 -0.17 4.06
C ASN A 54 20.98 -1.24 2.99
N LYS A 55 22.02 -2.05 3.12
CA LYS A 55 22.26 -3.25 2.32
C LYS A 55 22.05 -4.44 3.22
N CYS A 56 20.99 -5.19 2.95
CA CYS A 56 20.56 -6.31 3.77
C CYS A 56 20.67 -7.62 2.98
N LEU A 57 21.05 -8.71 3.65
CA LEU A 57 21.04 -10.04 3.03
C LEU A 57 19.59 -10.59 2.97
N GLY A 58 19.12 -10.91 1.77
CA GLY A 58 17.80 -11.53 1.57
C GLY A 58 17.79 -13.03 1.93
N TRP A 59 16.58 -13.58 2.10
CA TRP A 59 16.32 -14.96 2.52
C TRP A 59 16.96 -16.07 1.65
N ALA A 60 17.43 -15.74 0.44
CA ALA A 60 18.08 -16.66 -0.49
C ALA A 60 19.47 -16.17 -0.97
N GLY A 61 20.09 -15.22 -0.26
CA GLY A 61 21.42 -14.68 -0.57
C GLY A 61 21.51 -13.38 -1.40
N PRO A 62 20.55 -12.97 -2.27
CA PRO A 62 20.68 -11.69 -2.93
C PRO A 62 20.47 -10.55 -1.93
N HIS A 63 21.25 -9.48 -2.08
CA HIS A 63 21.06 -8.28 -1.28
C HIS A 63 19.80 -7.53 -1.72
N TYR A 64 19.11 -6.93 -0.76
CA TYR A 64 18.08 -5.94 -0.99
C TYR A 64 18.45 -4.64 -0.27
N TYR A 65 17.91 -3.52 -0.77
CA TYR A 65 18.35 -2.18 -0.38
C TYR A 65 17.18 -1.35 0.17
N PRO A 66 16.73 -1.59 1.41
CA PRO A 66 15.66 -0.80 1.99
C PRO A 66 16.13 0.62 2.28
N LEU A 67 15.21 1.56 2.12
CA LEU A 67 15.44 2.97 2.34
C LEU A 67 14.68 3.45 3.57
N ASP A 68 15.37 4.17 4.45
CA ASP A 68 14.78 4.85 5.60
C ASP A 68 14.90 6.36 5.46
N LEU A 69 13.98 7.09 6.07
CA LEU A 69 13.98 8.54 6.11
C LEU A 69 13.97 9.03 7.55
N LYS A 70 14.95 9.87 7.88
CA LYS A 70 14.95 10.67 9.11
C LYS A 70 14.67 12.13 8.82
N LYS A 71 14.11 12.81 9.81
CA LYS A 71 13.98 14.27 9.88
C LYS A 71 14.51 14.74 11.23
N ASN A 72 15.48 15.64 11.24
CA ASN A 72 16.14 16.11 12.47
C ASN A 72 16.69 14.96 13.35
N GLY A 73 17.18 13.89 12.74
CA GLY A 73 17.72 12.72 13.43
C GLY A 73 16.68 11.68 13.89
N GLU A 74 15.39 11.98 13.80
CA GLU A 74 14.31 11.04 14.14
C GLU A 74 13.81 10.29 12.90
N TYR A 75 13.59 8.98 13.00
CA TYR A 75 13.00 8.19 11.92
C TYR A 75 11.54 8.58 11.72
N ILE A 76 11.17 8.94 10.49
CA ILE A 76 9.80 9.33 10.12
C ILE A 76 9.18 8.42 9.06
N ALA A 77 9.98 7.63 8.35
CA ALA A 77 9.50 6.61 7.43
C ALA A 77 10.52 5.47 7.29
N SER A 78 10.02 4.26 7.10
CA SER A 78 10.79 3.08 6.73
C SER A 78 10.13 2.48 5.48
N SER A 79 10.91 2.05 4.49
CA SER A 79 10.46 1.57 3.16
C SER A 79 10.23 2.68 2.11
N GLY A 80 11.25 3.51 1.89
CA GLY A 80 11.29 4.39 0.71
C GLY A 80 11.48 3.63 -0.59
N TYR A 81 11.14 4.30 -1.68
CA TYR A 81 11.34 3.81 -3.05
C TYR A 81 12.30 4.73 -3.78
N LYS A 82 13.31 4.14 -4.42
CA LYS A 82 14.18 4.85 -5.36
C LYS A 82 13.50 4.88 -6.72
N LEU A 83 13.08 6.07 -7.17
CA LEU A 83 12.44 6.25 -8.48
C LEU A 83 13.49 6.26 -9.60
N ASP A 84 14.61 6.94 -9.34
CA ASP A 84 15.77 7.00 -10.23
C ASP A 84 17.06 7.27 -9.43
N SER A 85 18.15 7.69 -10.08
CA SER A 85 19.41 7.99 -9.40
C SER A 85 19.35 9.17 -8.43
N CYS A 86 18.42 10.10 -8.61
CA CYS A 86 18.29 11.37 -7.88
C CYS A 86 17.02 11.43 -7.01
N ASN A 87 15.94 10.75 -7.39
CA ASN A 87 14.62 10.90 -6.80
C ASN A 87 14.25 9.71 -5.90
N PHE A 88 13.88 10.03 -4.66
CA PHE A 88 13.46 9.07 -3.65
C PHE A 88 12.09 9.45 -3.12
N ARG A 89 11.17 8.47 -3.04
CA ARG A 89 9.81 8.67 -2.54
C ARG A 89 9.60 7.95 -1.23
N PHE A 90 9.02 8.64 -0.26
CA PHE A 90 8.65 8.11 1.06
C PHE A 90 7.20 8.42 1.40
N GLU A 91 6.55 7.56 2.18
CA GLU A 91 5.24 7.82 2.78
C GLU A 91 5.39 7.96 4.31
N PRO A 92 5.78 9.14 4.83
CA PRO A 92 5.94 9.33 6.28
C PRO A 92 4.61 9.29 7.05
N LYS A 93 3.50 9.56 6.36
CA LYS A 93 2.14 9.54 6.92
C LYS A 93 1.17 9.09 5.83
N ASN A 94 0.14 8.33 6.21
CA ASN A 94 -0.87 7.84 5.27
C ASN A 94 -1.45 8.98 4.43
N GLY A 95 -1.36 8.84 3.10
CA GLY A 95 -1.88 9.82 2.15
C GLY A 95 -1.04 11.09 1.99
N GLN A 96 0.23 11.02 2.42
CA GLN A 96 1.24 12.04 2.18
C GLN A 96 2.52 11.38 1.68
N TYR A 97 2.97 11.75 0.48
CA TYR A 97 4.28 11.38 -0.03
C TYR A 97 5.26 12.55 0.05
N LEU A 98 6.51 12.23 0.30
CA LEU A 98 7.64 13.13 0.13
C LEU A 98 8.51 12.58 -1.01
N ILE A 99 8.72 13.39 -2.04
CA ILE A 99 9.70 13.14 -3.09
C ILE A 99 10.90 14.03 -2.81
N LEU A 100 12.04 13.40 -2.55
CA LEU A 100 13.31 14.06 -2.28
C LEU A 100 14.23 13.89 -3.48
N ASN A 101 14.65 15.00 -4.07
CA ASN A 101 15.63 15.04 -5.15
C ASN A 101 17.01 15.40 -4.58
N ILE A 102 17.93 14.43 -4.53
CA ILE A 102 19.28 14.64 -3.96
C ILE A 102 20.19 15.47 -4.87
N CYS A 103 19.90 15.51 -6.18
CA CYS A 103 20.73 16.17 -7.18
C CYS A 103 20.45 17.69 -7.16
N ASP A 104 19.18 18.07 -7.11
CA ASP A 104 18.73 19.47 -7.09
C ASP A 104 18.47 20.00 -5.67
N LYS A 105 18.53 19.13 -4.65
CA LYS A 105 18.22 19.43 -3.24
C LYS A 105 16.80 19.96 -3.04
N GLU A 106 15.87 19.47 -3.85
CA GLU A 106 14.46 19.83 -3.78
C GLU A 106 13.64 18.79 -3.01
N ILE A 107 12.59 19.27 -2.34
CA ILE A 107 11.65 18.43 -1.60
C ILE A 107 10.25 18.77 -2.07
N THR A 108 9.55 17.79 -2.63
CA THR A 108 8.17 17.93 -3.06
C THR A 108 7.26 17.13 -2.13
N GLU A 109 6.26 17.80 -1.56
CA GLU A 109 5.22 17.16 -0.77
C GLU A 109 3.98 16.93 -1.63
N LEU A 110 3.54 15.68 -1.71
CA LEU A 110 2.30 15.30 -2.36
C LEU A 110 1.28 14.92 -1.28
N LYS A 111 0.11 15.55 -1.30
CA LYS A 111 -1.00 15.26 -0.40
C LYS A 111 -2.27 15.01 -1.19
N SER A 112 -3.05 14.02 -0.75
CA SER A 112 -4.36 13.76 -1.33
C SER A 112 -5.32 14.90 -1.00
N HIS A 113 -5.85 15.57 -2.02
CA HIS A 113 -6.93 16.56 -1.91
C HIS A 113 -8.27 15.97 -2.37
N LYS A 114 -8.68 14.84 -1.77
CA LYS A 114 -9.91 14.13 -2.13
C LYS A 114 -11.11 15.09 -2.06
N SER A 115 -11.71 15.39 -3.21
CA SER A 115 -12.92 16.22 -3.24
C SER A 115 -14.14 15.38 -2.90
N GLU A 116 -14.89 15.80 -1.87
CA GLU A 116 -16.21 15.22 -1.61
C GLU A 116 -17.17 15.49 -2.77
N ILE A 117 -18.17 14.61 -2.90
CA ILE A 117 -19.27 14.76 -3.84
C ILE A 117 -20.52 15.07 -3.02
N ASP A 118 -21.19 16.17 -3.34
CA ASP A 118 -22.45 16.57 -2.74
C ASP A 118 -23.59 15.92 -3.52
N ILE A 119 -24.24 14.93 -2.90
CA ILE A 119 -25.31 14.14 -3.54
C ILE A 119 -26.45 15.01 -4.07
N GLU A 120 -26.76 16.13 -3.41
CA GLU A 120 -27.87 17.02 -3.82
C GLU A 120 -27.55 17.78 -5.12
N LYS A 121 -26.27 17.87 -5.48
CA LYS A 121 -25.77 18.55 -6.68
C LYS A 121 -25.44 17.58 -7.82
N VAL A 122 -25.59 16.27 -7.60
CA VAL A 122 -25.29 15.26 -8.62
C VAL A 122 -26.42 15.22 -9.65
N ASP A 123 -26.11 15.61 -10.88
CA ASP A 123 -27.01 15.52 -12.02
C ASP A 123 -27.14 14.07 -12.51
N SER A 124 -25.99 13.38 -12.61
CA SER A 124 -25.93 11.97 -13.01
C SER A 124 -24.55 11.37 -12.81
N ILE A 125 -24.50 10.03 -12.73
CA ILE A 125 -23.26 9.27 -12.82
C ILE A 125 -23.37 8.29 -13.99
N ILE A 126 -22.38 8.31 -14.87
CA ILE A 126 -22.27 7.40 -16.01
C ILE A 126 -21.09 6.47 -15.76
N MET A 127 -21.32 5.16 -15.80
CA MET A 127 -20.26 4.16 -15.87
C MET A 127 -20.02 3.76 -17.33
N VAL A 128 -18.76 3.64 -17.71
CA VAL A 128 -18.29 3.18 -19.02
C VAL A 128 -17.40 1.96 -18.81
N SER A 129 -17.60 0.89 -19.59
CA SER A 129 -16.74 -0.29 -19.51
C SER A 129 -15.35 0.01 -20.05
N GLY A 130 -14.31 -0.44 -19.33
CA GLY A 130 -12.92 -0.33 -19.81
C GLY A 130 -12.56 -1.31 -20.92
N ILE A 131 -13.35 -2.38 -21.10
CA ILE A 131 -13.15 -3.37 -22.17
C ILE A 131 -13.86 -2.94 -23.46
N ASP A 132 -15.08 -2.41 -23.34
CA ASP A 132 -15.88 -1.94 -24.47
C ASP A 132 -16.41 -0.52 -24.21
N PRO A 133 -15.70 0.53 -24.67
CA PRO A 133 -16.07 1.92 -24.41
C PRO A 133 -17.45 2.33 -24.95
N ASN A 134 -18.04 1.55 -25.87
CA ASN A 134 -19.39 1.80 -26.37
C ASN A 134 -20.46 1.35 -25.36
N LYS A 135 -20.12 0.44 -24.44
CA LYS A 135 -21.00 0.03 -23.35
C LYS A 135 -20.89 1.04 -22.21
N ARG A 136 -22.02 1.71 -21.96
CA ARG A 136 -22.18 2.65 -20.86
C ARG A 136 -23.55 2.48 -20.21
N ILE A 137 -23.60 2.71 -18.91
CA ILE A 137 -24.85 2.74 -18.14
C ILE A 137 -24.93 4.04 -17.37
N LYS A 138 -26.13 4.60 -17.25
CA LYS A 138 -26.41 5.66 -16.28
C LYS A 138 -26.84 5.00 -14.98
N LEU A 139 -26.21 5.35 -13.87
CA LEU A 139 -26.60 4.83 -12.57
C LEU A 139 -27.98 5.38 -12.18
N ASN A 140 -28.80 4.50 -11.58
CA ASN A 140 -30.06 4.92 -10.98
C ASN A 140 -29.80 5.64 -9.64
N GLN A 141 -30.87 6.16 -9.01
CA GLN A 141 -30.75 6.92 -7.78
C GLN A 141 -30.10 6.12 -6.64
N ASN A 142 -30.55 4.90 -6.37
CA ASN A 142 -30.00 4.07 -5.29
C ASN A 142 -28.49 3.79 -5.47
N LYS A 143 -28.06 3.48 -6.70
CA LYS A 143 -26.65 3.26 -7.04
C LYS A 143 -25.83 4.55 -6.90
N THR A 144 -26.41 5.68 -7.29
CA THR A 144 -25.78 7.00 -7.18
C THR A 144 -25.54 7.36 -5.72
N GLU A 145 -26.56 7.25 -4.86
CA GLU A 145 -26.47 7.51 -3.43
C GLU A 145 -25.44 6.61 -2.74
N ARG A 146 -25.46 5.31 -3.07
CA ARG A 146 -24.47 4.34 -2.58
C ARG A 146 -23.05 4.75 -2.96
N PHE A 147 -22.81 5.00 -4.25
CA PHE A 147 -21.48 5.38 -4.72
C PHE A 147 -20.96 6.66 -4.05
N VAL A 148 -21.78 7.72 -3.98
CA VAL A 148 -21.37 8.99 -3.36
C VAL A 148 -21.05 8.82 -1.88
N LYS A 149 -21.89 8.07 -1.15
CA LYS A 149 -21.65 7.76 0.27
C LYS A 149 -20.34 6.99 0.47
N ASP A 150 -20.08 5.99 -0.37
CA ASP A 150 -18.89 5.15 -0.27
C ASP A 150 -17.63 5.93 -0.68
N TRP A 151 -17.69 6.72 -1.75
CA TRP A 151 -16.62 7.64 -2.17
C TRP A 151 -16.27 8.64 -1.07
N ASN A 152 -17.25 9.31 -0.46
CA ASN A 152 -16.97 10.28 0.59
C ASN A 152 -16.32 9.62 1.81
N LYS A 153 -16.63 8.34 2.08
CA LYS A 153 -16.01 7.53 3.15
C LYS A 153 -14.72 6.81 2.76
N SER A 154 -14.33 6.85 1.49
CA SER A 154 -13.15 6.15 0.99
C SER A 154 -11.88 6.62 1.70
N LYS A 155 -10.93 5.70 1.87
CA LYS A 155 -9.62 5.99 2.48
C LYS A 155 -8.57 6.06 1.41
N VAL A 156 -7.61 6.97 1.58
CA VAL A 156 -6.43 7.04 0.71
C VAL A 156 -5.70 5.70 0.77
N SER A 157 -5.31 5.20 -0.39
CA SER A 157 -4.56 3.96 -0.56
C SER A 157 -3.11 4.25 -0.91
N ASP A 158 -2.88 4.95 -2.02
CA ASP A 158 -1.56 5.18 -2.60
C ASP A 158 -1.60 6.33 -3.61
N TYR A 159 -0.45 6.87 -4.01
CA TYR A 159 -0.27 7.80 -5.13
C TYR A 159 0.45 7.10 -6.29
N ARG A 160 0.01 7.36 -7.52
CA ARG A 160 0.63 6.77 -8.73
C ARG A 160 1.21 7.85 -9.63
N ASP A 161 2.36 7.58 -10.22
CA ASP A 161 2.99 8.52 -11.15
C ASP A 161 2.22 8.59 -12.50
N GLY A 162 1.33 7.62 -12.76
CA GLY A 162 0.35 7.68 -13.83
C GLY A 162 -0.94 6.90 -13.51
N ILE A 163 -2.06 7.33 -14.10
CA ILE A 163 -3.40 6.70 -13.98
C ILE A 163 -3.37 5.22 -14.42
N LEU A 164 -2.45 4.86 -15.32
CA LEU A 164 -2.33 3.52 -15.91
C LEU A 164 -1.14 2.70 -15.38
N ASP A 165 -0.30 3.27 -14.52
CA ASP A 165 0.83 2.54 -13.96
C ASP A 165 0.36 1.63 -12.82
N SER A 166 0.18 0.35 -13.19
CA SER A 166 0.45 -0.83 -12.38
C SER A 166 -0.52 -1.28 -11.26
N ILE A 167 -1.69 -0.69 -11.05
CA ILE A 167 -2.76 -1.38 -10.28
C ILE A 167 -3.91 -1.91 -11.14
N PHE A 168 -4.05 -1.41 -12.36
CA PHE A 168 -5.16 -1.72 -13.25
C PHE A 168 -4.72 -2.50 -14.49
N HIS A 169 -3.61 -3.26 -14.42
CA HIS A 169 -3.10 -3.94 -15.60
C HIS A 169 -4.07 -5.06 -16.07
N PRO A 170 -4.36 -5.18 -17.39
CA PRO A 170 -3.92 -4.30 -18.48
C PRO A 170 -4.79 -3.05 -18.69
N ASN A 171 -6.02 -3.01 -18.16
CA ASN A 171 -6.91 -1.84 -18.22
C ASN A 171 -7.78 -1.71 -16.94
N TYR A 172 -8.25 -0.49 -16.66
CA TYR A 172 -9.31 -0.27 -15.68
C TYR A 172 -10.57 -1.07 -16.04
N GLN A 173 -11.32 -1.49 -15.04
CA GLN A 173 -12.55 -2.26 -15.21
C GLN A 173 -13.69 -1.37 -15.69
N TYR A 174 -13.85 -0.22 -15.03
CA TYR A 174 -14.83 0.81 -15.39
C TYR A 174 -14.27 2.21 -15.20
N LYS A 175 -14.74 3.14 -16.03
CA LYS A 175 -14.59 4.58 -15.87
C LYS A 175 -15.90 5.18 -15.39
N LEU A 176 -15.89 5.90 -14.27
CA LEU A 176 -17.03 6.64 -13.77
C LEU A 176 -16.89 8.10 -14.17
N ILE A 177 -17.99 8.69 -14.63
CA ILE A 177 -18.10 10.09 -14.97
C ILE A 177 -19.22 10.67 -14.12
N VAL A 178 -18.87 11.47 -13.13
CA VAL A 178 -19.81 12.14 -12.23
C VAL A 178 -20.05 13.55 -12.75
N PHE A 179 -21.32 13.88 -13.00
CA PHE A 179 -21.76 15.22 -13.32
C PHE A 179 -22.36 15.86 -12.07
N GLU A 180 -21.70 16.89 -11.55
CA GLU A 180 -22.09 17.63 -10.34
C GLU A 180 -22.15 19.12 -10.67
N ASN A 181 -23.34 19.73 -10.62
CA ASN A 181 -23.56 21.11 -11.04
C ASN A 181 -22.93 21.42 -12.42
N ARG A 182 -23.14 20.54 -13.41
CA ARG A 182 -22.53 20.63 -14.75
C ARG A 182 -21.00 20.57 -14.81
N LYS A 183 -20.32 20.35 -13.69
CA LYS A 183 -18.89 20.00 -13.67
C LYS A 183 -18.75 18.50 -13.78
N LYS A 184 -17.67 18.07 -14.42
CA LYS A 184 -17.36 16.66 -14.65
C LYS A 184 -16.20 16.27 -13.75
N LYS A 185 -16.33 15.13 -13.06
CA LYS A 185 -15.24 14.45 -12.36
C LYS A 185 -15.13 13.05 -12.92
N GLU A 186 -13.94 12.66 -13.37
CA GLU A 186 -13.68 11.30 -13.83
C GLU A 186 -12.97 10.46 -12.77
N PHE A 187 -13.32 9.18 -12.76
CA PHE A 187 -12.65 8.18 -11.95
C PHE A 187 -12.40 6.94 -12.79
N VAL A 188 -11.28 6.27 -12.53
CA VAL A 188 -11.01 4.94 -13.06
C VAL A 188 -11.02 3.94 -11.92
N THR A 189 -11.49 2.73 -12.19
CA THR A 189 -11.77 1.75 -11.14
C THR A 189 -11.29 0.35 -11.50
N PHE A 190 -11.02 -0.44 -10.48
CA PHE A 190 -10.75 -1.88 -10.60
C PHE A 190 -10.99 -2.53 -9.25
N ASN A 191 -11.85 -3.56 -9.22
CA ASN A 191 -12.26 -4.20 -7.97
C ASN A 191 -12.84 -3.19 -6.96
N PHE A 192 -12.19 -3.01 -5.81
CA PHE A 192 -12.55 -2.07 -4.75
C PHE A 192 -11.66 -0.81 -4.74
N LEU A 193 -10.77 -0.65 -5.73
CA LEU A 193 -9.91 0.51 -5.90
C LEU A 193 -10.53 1.49 -6.88
N ILE A 194 -10.35 2.77 -6.58
CA ILE A 194 -10.77 3.89 -7.43
C ILE A 194 -9.64 4.93 -7.46
N ALA A 195 -9.33 5.46 -8.63
CA ALA A 195 -8.39 6.57 -8.78
C ALA A 195 -9.11 7.79 -9.37
N ASP A 196 -8.73 8.97 -8.90
CA ASP A 196 -9.21 10.24 -9.45
C ASP A 196 -8.24 10.83 -10.48
N GLU A 197 -8.59 11.99 -11.02
CA GLU A 197 -7.79 12.72 -12.03
C GLU A 197 -6.45 13.24 -11.49
N SER A 198 -6.23 13.20 -10.17
CA SER A 198 -4.99 13.64 -9.52
C SER A 198 -4.02 12.49 -9.21
N ASN A 199 -4.26 11.31 -9.79
CA ASN A 199 -3.51 10.06 -9.61
C ASN A 199 -3.52 9.47 -8.20
N TRP A 200 -4.36 9.99 -7.31
CA TRP A 200 -4.56 9.40 -5.99
C TRP A 200 -5.53 8.23 -6.09
N THR A 201 -5.17 7.15 -5.41
CA THR A 201 -5.96 5.93 -5.35
C THR A 201 -6.60 5.77 -3.97
N TYR A 202 -7.80 5.23 -3.94
CA TYR A 202 -8.61 5.10 -2.74
C TYR A 202 -9.25 3.72 -2.65
N TYR A 203 -9.45 3.26 -1.42
CA TYR A 203 -10.30 2.12 -1.10
C TYR A 203 -11.74 2.60 -0.98
N ILE A 204 -12.61 2.23 -1.94
CA ILE A 204 -14.02 2.67 -1.96
C ILE A 204 -14.83 2.04 -0.81
N THR A 205 -14.45 0.84 -0.36
CA THR A 205 -15.04 0.13 0.78
C THR A 205 -13.97 -0.28 1.77
N ASN A 206 -14.34 -0.42 3.05
CA ASN A 206 -13.44 -1.01 4.07
C ASN A 206 -13.26 -2.52 3.87
N ASP A 207 -14.21 -3.18 3.22
CA ASP A 207 -14.13 -4.59 2.89
C ASP A 207 -13.41 -4.71 1.54
N SER A 208 -12.51 -5.69 1.41
CA SER A 208 -11.81 -6.05 0.16
C SER A 208 -12.75 -6.67 -0.87
N ASP A 209 -13.87 -6.00 -1.11
CA ASP A 209 -15.01 -6.43 -1.90
C ASP A 209 -14.68 -6.28 -3.38
N LYS A 210 -14.02 -7.31 -3.91
CA LYS A 210 -13.51 -7.33 -5.28
C LYS A 210 -14.60 -7.14 -6.34
N ASP A 211 -15.87 -7.33 -5.99
CA ASP A 211 -17.00 -7.21 -6.91
C ASP A 211 -17.79 -5.91 -6.75
N TYR A 212 -17.34 -4.95 -5.93
CA TYR A 212 -18.04 -3.67 -5.74
C TYR A 212 -18.47 -3.01 -7.05
N MET A 213 -17.51 -2.78 -7.96
CA MET A 213 -17.80 -2.10 -9.22
C MET A 213 -18.63 -2.97 -10.17
N ASN A 214 -18.46 -4.30 -10.15
CA ASN A 214 -19.27 -5.24 -10.90
C ASN A 214 -20.74 -5.20 -10.46
N ARG A 215 -21.02 -5.12 -9.16
CA ARG A 215 -22.40 -5.00 -8.65
C ARG A 215 -22.98 -3.65 -9.01
N LEU A 216 -22.21 -2.57 -8.87
CA LEU A 216 -22.66 -1.25 -9.31
C LEU A 216 -23.02 -1.24 -10.81
N TRP A 217 -22.29 -2.00 -11.62
CA TRP A 217 -22.60 -2.19 -13.03
C TRP A 217 -23.86 -3.03 -13.29
N ASN A 218 -23.99 -4.21 -12.68
CA ASN A 218 -25.00 -5.21 -13.04
C ASN A 218 -26.31 -5.16 -12.22
N GLU A 219 -26.25 -4.75 -10.95
CA GLU A 219 -27.35 -4.83 -9.96
C GLU A 219 -27.91 -3.46 -9.61
#